data_AF-A0A2V4TZD2-F1
#
_entry.id   AF-A0A2V4TZD2-F1
#
_cell.length_a   1.000
_cell.length_b   1.000
_cell.length_c   1.000
_cell.angle_alpha   90.00
_cell.angle_beta   90.00
_cell.angle_gamma   90.00
#
_symmetry.space_group_name_H-M   'P 1'
#
loop_
_entity.id
_entity.type
_entity.pdbx_description
1 polymer ?
#
loop_
_entity_poly.entity_id
_entity_poly.type
_entity_poly.pdbx_seq_one_letter_code
_entity_poly.pdbx_strand_id
1 'polypeptide(L)'
;MRTRHQAEYRALLERHRTVRGQIRNGGLPALERKAAYSVSAFERARELEMLREQQWTERESLTRPLTYREWVEMMARQGDEAAIAQLRGWAYAERRRHRRQREPEYRNRITGLLPDDRDPLPPKRARAMEDWDRQVDTATGNVDYRRQGERQFTDEGWALVFRSNEAESETMLAGLLLARQKFGPDIDVQGSENFRARTVMVVVEHRLDIRFGDAVLEAQRLKLLNLQAQQEELLRAARKARTAQSRRTARDPQRPPPKPGPEQSPDGPDR
;
A
#
# COMPACT_ATOMS: atom_id res chain seq x y z
N MET A 1 7.85 39.24 12.12
CA MET A 1 6.62 39.33 12.94
C MET A 1 6.92 39.54 14.42
N ARG A 2 7.56 38.59 15.14
CA ARG A 2 7.81 38.69 16.59
C ARG A 2 8.49 39.99 17.04
N THR A 3 9.49 40.44 16.29
CA THR A 3 10.20 41.71 16.55
C THR A 3 9.31 42.94 16.37
N ARG A 4 8.43 42.93 15.36
CA ARG A 4 7.46 44.00 15.09
C ARG A 4 6.41 44.09 16.20
N HIS A 5 5.81 42.96 16.58
CA HIS A 5 4.83 42.89 17.68
C HIS A 5 5.40 43.41 19.01
N GLN A 6 6.67 43.08 19.30
CA GLN A 6 7.37 43.58 20.48
C GLN A 6 7.63 45.09 20.41
N ALA A 7 7.96 45.62 19.24
CA ALA A 7 8.17 47.05 19.04
C ALA A 7 6.87 47.85 19.19
N GLU A 8 5.76 47.38 18.61
CA GLU A 8 4.42 47.99 18.73
C GLU A 8 3.96 48.05 20.19
N TYR A 9 4.13 46.95 20.93
CA TYR A 9 3.81 46.87 22.35
C TYR A 9 4.64 47.87 23.17
N ARG A 10 5.96 47.94 22.94
CA ARG A 10 6.85 48.90 23.62
C ARG A 10 6.49 50.34 23.29
N ALA A 11 6.23 50.65 22.03
CA ALA A 11 5.83 51.99 21.60
C ALA A 11 4.52 52.42 22.24
N LEU A 12 3.54 51.51 22.34
CA LEU A 12 2.26 51.77 23.01
C LEU A 12 2.46 52.10 24.50
N LEU A 13 3.31 51.33 25.20
CA LEU A 13 3.62 51.60 26.60
C LEU A 13 4.34 52.95 26.79
N GLU A 14 5.28 53.31 25.91
CA GLU A 14 5.96 54.60 25.97
C GLU A 14 5.00 55.77 25.71
N ARG A 15 4.06 55.64 24.75
CA ARG A 15 3.01 56.66 24.54
C ARG A 15 2.19 56.91 25.81
N HIS A 16 1.71 55.84 26.46
CA HIS A 16 0.94 55.95 27.71
C HIS A 16 1.79 56.45 28.88
N ARG A 17 3.11 56.20 28.88
CA ARG A 17 4.04 56.78 29.86
C ARG A 17 4.13 58.30 29.71
N THR A 18 4.22 58.82 28.48
CA THR A 18 4.24 60.26 28.19
C THR A 18 2.92 60.92 28.60
N VAL A 19 1.77 60.32 28.27
CA VAL A 19 0.43 60.83 28.66
C VAL A 19 0.31 60.94 30.18
N ARG A 20 0.74 59.92 30.92
CA ARG A 20 0.77 59.98 32.39
C ARG A 20 1.71 61.05 32.93
N GLY A 21 2.85 61.29 32.27
CA GLY A 21 3.77 62.38 32.60
C GLY A 21 3.13 63.75 32.41
N GLN A 22 2.34 63.93 31.35
CA GLN A 22 1.58 65.16 31.10
C GLN A 22 0.49 65.39 32.16
N ILE A 23 -0.28 64.35 32.52
CA ILE A 23 -1.28 64.45 33.61
C ILE A 23 -0.63 64.83 34.95
N ARG A 24 0.58 64.32 35.21
CA ARG A 24 1.36 64.65 36.42
C ARG A 24 1.78 66.13 36.43
N ASN A 25 2.19 66.67 35.29
CA ASN A 25 2.77 68.01 35.17
C ASN A 25 1.77 69.11 34.79
N GLY A 26 0.55 68.74 34.35
CA GLY A 26 -0.43 69.65 33.74
C GLY A 26 -1.22 70.56 34.69
N GLY A 27 -0.79 70.75 35.93
CA GLY A 27 -1.41 71.73 36.85
C GLY A 27 -2.86 71.45 37.29
N LEU A 28 -3.42 70.27 36.98
CA LEU A 28 -4.81 69.94 37.26
C LEU A 28 -5.13 69.88 38.77
N PRO A 29 -6.33 70.29 39.20
CA PRO A 29 -6.86 70.04 40.54
C PRO A 29 -6.85 68.54 40.90
N ALA A 30 -6.81 68.22 42.20
CA ALA A 30 -6.60 66.84 42.66
C ALA A 30 -7.68 65.84 42.18
N LEU A 31 -8.95 66.25 42.17
CA LEU A 31 -10.07 65.42 41.73
C LEU A 31 -10.01 65.14 40.22
N GLU A 32 -9.77 66.17 39.41
CA GLU A 32 -9.65 66.07 37.96
C GLU A 32 -8.42 65.25 37.54
N ARG A 33 -7.30 65.42 38.23
CA ARG A 33 -6.10 64.59 38.02
C ARG A 33 -6.36 63.11 38.29
N LYS A 34 -7.16 62.78 39.32
CA LYS A 34 -7.57 61.40 39.61
C LYS A 34 -8.47 60.84 38.51
N ALA A 35 -9.42 61.63 38.02
CA ALA A 35 -10.27 61.25 36.90
C ALA A 35 -9.45 61.03 35.61
N ALA A 36 -8.53 61.94 35.29
CA ALA A 36 -7.63 61.84 34.14
C ALA A 36 -6.76 60.57 34.16
N TYR A 37 -6.23 60.19 35.34
CA TYR A 37 -5.52 58.92 35.47
C TYR A 37 -6.40 57.70 35.25
N SER A 38 -7.65 57.73 35.71
CA SER A 38 -8.62 56.65 35.50
C SER A 38 -8.93 56.45 34.02
N VAL A 39 -9.19 57.56 33.30
CA VAL A 39 -9.43 57.56 31.85
C VAL A 39 -8.20 57.04 31.10
N SER A 40 -7.00 57.57 31.39
CA SER A 40 -5.76 57.12 30.74
C SER A 40 -5.46 55.64 31.03
N ALA A 41 -5.76 55.14 32.23
CA ALA A 41 -5.61 53.72 32.54
C ALA A 41 -6.59 52.84 31.77
N PHE A 42 -7.84 53.28 31.61
CA PHE A 42 -8.86 52.59 30.81
C PHE A 42 -8.48 52.56 29.32
N GLU A 43 -8.09 53.71 28.76
CA GLU A 43 -7.66 53.81 27.36
C GLU A 43 -6.44 52.92 27.07
N ARG A 44 -5.46 52.91 27.99
CA ARG A 44 -4.32 51.99 27.91
C ARG A 44 -4.75 50.53 27.87
N ALA A 45 -5.68 50.15 28.75
CA ALA A 45 -6.16 48.77 28.82
C ALA A 45 -6.86 48.37 27.50
N ARG A 46 -7.74 49.25 26.99
CA ARG A 46 -8.44 49.06 25.72
C ARG A 46 -7.48 48.93 24.53
N GLU A 47 -6.48 49.82 24.43
CA GLU A 47 -5.51 49.77 23.33
C GLU A 47 -4.61 48.54 23.38
N LEU A 48 -4.24 48.09 24.59
CA LEU A 48 -3.49 46.84 24.76
C LEU A 48 -4.31 45.62 24.36
N GLU A 49 -5.61 45.61 24.66
CA GLU A 49 -6.53 44.54 24.27
C GLU A 49 -6.70 44.49 22.75
N MET A 50 -6.99 45.62 22.10
CA MET A 50 -7.07 45.70 20.64
C MET A 50 -5.77 45.27 19.96
N LEU A 51 -4.61 45.70 20.47
CA LEU A 51 -3.32 45.28 19.93
C LEU A 51 -3.12 43.77 20.09
N ARG A 52 -3.52 43.20 21.23
CA ARG A 52 -3.42 41.76 21.49
C ARG A 52 -4.30 40.97 20.53
N GLU A 53 -5.53 41.40 20.29
CA GLU A 53 -6.45 40.77 19.34
C GLU A 53 -5.88 40.82 17.92
N GLN A 54 -5.42 41.99 17.47
CA GLN A 54 -4.78 42.13 16.15
C GLN A 54 -3.58 41.19 15.99
N GLN A 55 -2.69 41.15 17.00
CA GLN A 55 -1.53 40.27 16.97
C GLN A 55 -1.90 38.79 17.06
N TRP A 56 -3.01 38.44 17.72
CA TRP A 56 -3.52 37.09 17.79
C TRP A 56 -4.09 36.65 16.43
N THR A 57 -4.98 37.45 15.83
CA THR A 57 -5.53 37.19 14.49
C THR A 57 -4.44 37.10 13.44
N GLU A 58 -3.40 37.95 13.51
CA GLU A 58 -2.27 37.88 12.59
C GLU A 58 -1.45 36.60 12.79
N ARG A 59 -1.30 36.10 14.03
CA ARG A 59 -0.60 34.82 14.28
C ARG A 59 -1.42 33.63 13.85
N GLU A 60 -2.73 33.70 14.03
CA GLU A 60 -3.66 32.66 13.64
C GLU A 60 -3.83 32.56 12.13
N SER A 61 -3.70 33.68 11.41
CA SER A 61 -3.73 33.71 9.95
C SER A 61 -2.47 33.18 9.29
N LEU A 62 -1.36 33.03 10.03
CA LEU A 62 -0.15 32.39 9.51
C LEU A 62 -0.33 30.88 9.44
N THR A 63 -0.11 30.32 8.24
CA THR A 63 0.00 28.88 8.07
C THR A 63 1.13 28.34 8.94
N ARG A 64 0.77 27.56 9.96
CA ARG A 64 1.76 26.89 10.80
C ARG A 64 2.61 25.96 9.93
N PRO A 65 3.95 26.01 10.01
CA PRO A 65 4.79 25.04 9.33
C PRO A 65 4.47 23.64 9.86
N LEU A 66 4.34 22.67 8.96
CA LEU A 66 4.14 21.27 9.32
C LEU A 66 5.26 20.84 10.28
N THR A 67 4.88 20.14 11.34
CA THR A 67 5.86 19.41 12.16
C THR A 67 6.53 18.33 11.30
N TYR A 68 7.71 17.88 11.71
CA TYR A 68 8.40 16.79 11.01
C TYR A 68 7.50 15.55 10.84
N ARG A 69 6.71 15.22 11.87
CA ARG A 69 5.74 14.13 11.81
C ARG A 69 4.64 14.39 10.77
N GLU A 70 3.99 15.55 10.81
CA GLU A 70 2.94 15.89 9.83
C GLU A 70 3.48 15.93 8.39
N TRP A 71 4.71 16.38 8.19
CA TRP A 71 5.39 16.34 6.89
C TRP A 71 5.65 14.90 6.44
N VAL A 72 6.18 14.03 7.30
CA VAL A 72 6.37 12.60 7.01
C VAL A 72 5.04 11.93 6.68
N GLU A 73 3.97 12.20 7.44
CA GLU A 73 2.64 11.65 7.18
C GLU A 73 2.09 12.10 5.82
N MET A 74 2.30 13.36 5.45
CA MET A 74 1.93 13.90 4.15
C MET A 74 2.71 13.21 3.00
N MET A 75 4.04 13.09 3.13
CA MET A 75 4.88 12.42 2.13
C MET A 75 4.52 10.94 1.99
N ALA A 76 4.24 10.26 3.11
CA ALA A 76 3.81 8.87 3.12
C ALA A 76 2.48 8.67 2.37
N ARG A 77 1.51 9.59 2.53
CA ARG A 77 0.25 9.57 1.76
C ARG A 77 0.47 9.75 0.26
N GLN A 78 1.50 10.51 -0.14
CA GLN A 78 1.90 10.65 -1.54
C GLN A 78 2.63 9.40 -2.07
N GLY A 79 2.95 8.45 -1.19
CA GLY A 79 3.57 7.18 -1.54
C GLY A 79 5.09 7.14 -1.37
N ASP A 80 5.70 8.16 -0.76
CA ASP A 80 7.14 8.23 -0.48
C ASP A 80 7.59 7.05 0.40
N GLU A 81 8.51 6.25 -0.15
CA GLU A 81 9.00 5.02 0.47
C GLU A 81 9.77 5.28 1.77
N ALA A 82 10.59 6.33 1.82
CA ALA A 82 11.39 6.68 2.99
C ALA A 82 10.49 7.22 4.11
N ALA A 83 9.48 8.01 3.77
CA ALA A 83 8.50 8.50 4.74
C ALA A 83 7.72 7.33 5.38
N ILE A 84 7.33 6.32 4.60
CA ILE A 84 6.65 5.13 5.12
C ILE A 84 7.57 4.30 6.01
N ALA A 85 8.83 4.13 5.64
CA ALA A 85 9.83 3.48 6.48
C ALA A 85 10.01 4.22 7.82
N GLN A 86 10.03 5.56 7.80
CA GLN A 86 10.11 6.39 9.00
C GLN A 86 8.90 6.19 9.94
N LEU A 87 7.67 6.13 9.38
CA LEU A 87 6.46 5.83 10.15
C LEU A 87 6.52 4.46 10.83
N ARG A 88 6.99 3.43 10.09
CA ARG A 88 7.20 2.08 10.64
C ARG A 88 8.23 2.08 11.77
N GLY A 89 9.33 2.82 11.59
CA GLY A 89 10.35 2.98 12.62
C GLY A 89 9.78 3.53 13.94
N TRP A 90 8.93 4.55 13.87
CA TRP A 90 8.21 5.08 15.04
C TRP A 90 7.27 4.05 15.66
N ALA A 91 6.44 3.40 14.84
CA ALA A 91 5.49 2.40 15.33
C ALA A 91 6.19 1.21 16.01
N TYR A 92 7.30 0.71 15.45
CA TYR A 92 8.06 -0.39 16.04
C TYR A 92 8.81 0.03 17.31
N ALA A 93 9.33 1.26 17.37
CA ALA A 93 9.93 1.79 18.59
C ALA A 93 8.89 1.86 19.72
N GLU A 94 7.66 2.27 19.41
CA GLU A 94 6.54 2.32 20.35
C GLU A 94 6.09 0.91 20.79
N ARG A 95 5.92 -0.04 19.85
CA ARG A 95 5.61 -1.44 20.16
C ARG A 95 6.69 -2.12 21.02
N ARG A 96 7.97 -1.78 20.84
CA ARG A 96 9.05 -2.31 21.71
C ARG A 96 8.97 -1.79 23.14
N ARG A 97 8.45 -0.57 23.34
CA ARG A 97 8.27 0.04 24.67
C ARG A 97 7.09 -0.57 25.43
N HIS A 98 6.04 -0.98 24.72
CA HIS A 98 4.87 -1.61 25.31
C HIS A 98 4.95 -3.14 25.18
N ARG A 99 5.24 -3.84 26.30
CA ARG A 99 5.42 -5.30 26.41
C ARG A 99 4.40 -6.08 25.55
N ARG A 100 4.94 -6.82 24.56
CA ARG A 100 4.29 -7.63 23.51
C ARG A 100 2.81 -7.95 23.73
N GLN A 101 1.92 -7.33 22.93
CA GLN A 101 0.71 -8.02 22.51
C GLN A 101 1.14 -9.18 21.61
N ARG A 102 0.75 -10.41 21.98
CA ARG A 102 0.93 -11.58 21.11
C ARG A 102 0.18 -11.32 19.82
N GLU A 103 0.89 -11.38 18.69
CA GLU A 103 0.20 -11.44 17.41
C GLU A 103 -0.71 -12.68 17.39
N PRO A 104 -1.92 -12.57 16.81
CA PRO A 104 -2.76 -13.74 16.62
C PRO A 104 -1.99 -14.76 15.78
N GLU A 105 -1.87 -15.97 16.32
CA GLU A 105 -0.96 -17.03 15.88
C GLU A 105 -1.25 -17.55 14.44
N TYR A 106 -2.38 -17.16 13.85
CA TYR A 106 -2.85 -17.70 12.56
C TYR A 106 -3.52 -16.64 11.67
N ARG A 107 -2.78 -15.62 11.23
CA ARG A 107 -3.19 -14.81 10.06
C ARG A 107 -2.48 -15.31 8.81
N ASN A 108 -3.23 -15.50 7.72
CA ASN A 108 -2.66 -15.79 6.42
C ASN A 108 -1.67 -14.71 6.03
N ARG A 109 -0.38 -15.07 5.97
CA ARG A 109 0.67 -14.11 5.67
C ARG A 109 1.82 -14.73 4.90
N ILE A 110 2.49 -13.89 4.14
CA ILE A 110 3.71 -14.22 3.41
C ILE A 110 4.85 -13.36 3.95
N THR A 111 5.96 -14.00 4.32
CA THR A 111 7.16 -13.35 4.84
C THR A 111 8.37 -13.71 3.98
N GLY A 112 9.43 -12.91 4.06
CA GLY A 112 10.72 -13.31 3.51
C GLY A 112 11.43 -14.30 4.44
N LEU A 113 12.34 -15.11 3.88
CA LEU A 113 13.27 -15.94 4.66
C LEU A 113 14.50 -15.17 5.17
N LEU A 114 14.58 -13.86 4.92
CA LEU A 114 15.72 -13.05 5.32
C LEU A 114 15.78 -12.86 6.85
N PRO A 115 16.98 -12.65 7.42
CA PRO A 115 17.15 -12.39 8.85
C PRO A 115 16.39 -11.15 9.35
N ASP A 116 15.91 -11.23 10.59
CA ASP A 116 15.06 -10.26 11.31
C ASP A 116 15.72 -8.87 11.53
N ASP A 117 17.01 -8.74 11.21
CA ASP A 117 17.85 -7.56 11.53
C ASP A 117 17.90 -6.47 10.43
N ARG A 118 17.06 -6.56 9.39
CA ARG A 118 16.98 -5.53 8.34
C ARG A 118 15.80 -4.59 8.56
N ASP A 119 15.98 -3.32 8.19
CA ASP A 119 14.88 -2.36 8.13
C ASP A 119 13.73 -2.89 7.25
N PRO A 120 12.47 -2.65 7.64
CA PRO A 120 11.31 -3.11 6.87
C PRO A 120 11.38 -2.57 5.46
N LEU A 121 11.37 -3.47 4.48
CA LEU A 121 11.57 -3.08 3.09
C LEU A 121 10.47 -2.12 2.64
N PRO A 122 10.83 -1.09 1.87
CA PRO A 122 9.86 -0.12 1.40
C PRO A 122 8.79 -0.82 0.56
N PRO A 123 7.54 -0.34 0.65
CA PRO A 123 6.44 -0.89 -0.13
C PRO A 123 6.72 -0.70 -1.63
N LYS A 124 6.77 -1.79 -2.37
CA LYS A 124 6.91 -1.78 -3.83
C LYS A 124 5.54 -1.88 -4.49
N ARG A 125 5.44 -1.49 -5.77
CA ARG A 125 4.26 -1.78 -6.60
C ARG A 125 4.60 -2.92 -7.56
N ALA A 126 3.84 -4.00 -7.48
CA ALA A 126 3.83 -5.03 -8.52
C ALA A 126 2.99 -4.52 -9.70
N ARG A 127 3.48 -4.68 -10.93
CA ARG A 127 2.76 -4.26 -12.15
C ARG A 127 1.36 -4.87 -12.27
N ALA A 128 1.14 -6.07 -11.71
CA ALA A 128 -0.16 -6.73 -11.66
C ALA A 128 -1.22 -6.00 -10.81
N MET A 129 -0.85 -4.91 -10.14
CA MET A 129 -1.70 -4.15 -9.22
C MET A 129 -1.88 -2.68 -9.66
N GLU A 130 -1.72 -2.38 -10.96
CA GLU A 130 -1.89 -1.02 -11.47
C GLU A 130 -3.29 -0.45 -11.21
N ASP A 131 -4.33 -1.30 -11.27
CA ASP A 131 -5.73 -0.92 -11.01
C ASP A 131 -6.12 -0.94 -9.51
N TRP A 132 -5.15 -1.14 -8.62
CA TRP A 132 -5.42 -1.28 -7.18
C TRP A 132 -5.13 0.02 -6.44
N ASP A 133 -6.05 0.37 -5.54
CA ASP A 133 -5.87 1.49 -4.64
C ASP A 133 -4.88 1.14 -3.54
N ARG A 134 -4.00 2.08 -3.22
CA ARG A 134 -3.02 1.96 -2.15
C ARG A 134 -3.31 3.00 -1.10
N GLN A 135 -3.48 2.58 0.15
CA GLN A 135 -3.72 3.47 1.27
C GLN A 135 -2.69 3.24 2.37
N VAL A 136 -2.02 4.30 2.81
CA VAL A 136 -1.05 4.23 3.90
C VAL A 136 -1.73 4.61 5.21
N ASP A 137 -1.62 3.74 6.21
CA ASP A 137 -1.95 4.07 7.59
C ASP A 137 -0.81 4.91 8.19
N THR A 138 -1.07 6.20 8.41
CA THR A 138 -0.05 7.14 8.92
C THR A 138 0.33 6.90 10.37
N ALA A 139 -0.43 6.11 11.14
CA ALA A 139 -0.09 5.76 12.51
C ALA A 139 0.96 4.64 12.57
N THR A 140 0.88 3.66 11.66
CA THR A 140 1.71 2.45 11.70
C THR A 140 2.74 2.36 10.57
N GLY A 141 2.52 3.09 9.46
CA GLY A 141 3.24 2.90 8.21
C GLY A 141 2.84 1.61 7.46
N ASN A 142 1.75 0.96 7.86
CA ASN A 142 1.18 -0.16 7.11
C ASN A 142 0.56 0.34 5.80
N VAL A 143 0.62 -0.48 4.77
CA VAL A 143 0.10 -0.15 3.45
C VAL A 143 -1.00 -1.14 3.07
N ASP A 144 -2.22 -0.65 2.99
CA ASP A 144 -3.38 -1.42 2.56
C ASP A 144 -3.49 -1.37 1.04
N TYR A 145 -3.57 -2.54 0.43
CA TYR A 145 -3.87 -2.71 -0.99
C TYR A 145 -5.34 -3.09 -1.15
N ARG A 146 -6.09 -2.27 -1.89
CA ARG A 146 -7.53 -2.37 -2.06
C ARG A 146 -7.89 -2.57 -3.53
N ARG A 147 -8.92 -3.39 -3.77
CA ARG A 147 -9.50 -3.62 -5.10
C ARG A 147 -11.00 -3.34 -4.99
N GLN A 148 -11.54 -2.52 -5.88
CA GLN A 148 -12.95 -2.10 -5.84
C GLN A 148 -13.38 -1.52 -4.47
N GLY A 149 -12.49 -0.74 -3.84
CA GLY A 149 -12.73 -0.17 -2.52
C GLY A 149 -12.57 -1.16 -1.34
N GLU A 150 -12.38 -2.45 -1.57
CA GLU A 150 -12.19 -3.43 -0.50
C GLU A 150 -10.71 -3.75 -0.26
N ARG A 151 -10.28 -3.70 1.00
CA ARG A 151 -8.93 -4.14 1.37
C ARG A 151 -8.78 -5.63 1.09
N GLN A 152 -7.74 -5.98 0.36
CA GLN A 152 -7.39 -7.36 0.00
C GLN A 152 -6.29 -7.91 0.92
N PHE A 153 -5.21 -7.15 1.07
CA PHE A 153 -4.12 -7.45 2.00
C PHE A 153 -3.38 -6.18 2.44
N THR A 154 -2.62 -6.31 3.51
CA THR A 154 -1.84 -5.24 4.14
C THR A 154 -0.36 -5.60 4.11
N ASP A 155 0.48 -4.68 3.65
CA ASP A 155 1.92 -4.75 3.80
C ASP A 155 2.34 -4.10 5.13
N GLU A 156 2.74 -4.95 6.07
CA GLU A 156 3.19 -4.57 7.41
C GLU A 156 4.71 -4.33 7.49
N GLY A 157 5.40 -4.30 6.36
CA GLY A 157 6.85 -4.10 6.26
C GLY A 157 7.65 -5.39 6.19
N TRP A 158 7.38 -6.35 7.08
CA TRP A 158 8.07 -7.64 7.16
C TRP A 158 7.20 -8.80 6.68
N ALA A 159 5.89 -8.57 6.60
CA ALA A 159 4.93 -9.53 6.07
C ALA A 159 3.90 -8.86 5.16
N LEU A 160 3.33 -9.64 4.26
CA LEU A 160 2.07 -9.35 3.61
C LEU A 160 0.97 -10.15 4.29
N VAL A 161 0.00 -9.48 4.89
CA VAL A 161 -1.10 -10.09 5.65
C VAL A 161 -2.39 -10.00 4.86
N PHE A 162 -2.97 -11.15 4.54
CA PHE A 162 -4.22 -11.22 3.80
C PHE A 162 -5.41 -10.95 4.72
N ARG A 163 -6.40 -10.21 4.21
CA ARG A 163 -7.61 -9.90 4.98
C ARG A 163 -8.47 -11.13 5.23
N SER A 164 -8.60 -12.00 4.23
CA SER A 164 -9.49 -13.17 4.24
C SER A 164 -8.70 -14.46 4.21
N ASN A 165 -9.23 -15.48 4.90
CA ASN A 165 -8.70 -16.84 4.84
C ASN A 165 -8.93 -17.51 3.48
N GLU A 166 -9.85 -16.97 2.68
CA GLU A 166 -10.31 -17.50 1.40
C GLU A 166 -9.97 -16.58 0.23
N ALA A 167 -8.92 -15.74 0.38
CA ALA A 167 -8.49 -14.79 -0.66
C ALA A 167 -8.53 -15.39 -2.08
N GLU A 168 -9.05 -14.63 -3.04
CA GLU A 168 -9.16 -15.06 -4.43
C GLU A 168 -7.78 -15.35 -5.05
N SER A 169 -7.75 -16.20 -6.08
CA SER A 169 -6.49 -16.58 -6.75
C SER A 169 -5.75 -15.37 -7.33
N GLU A 170 -6.46 -14.39 -7.89
CA GLU A 170 -5.88 -13.13 -8.36
C GLU A 170 -5.24 -12.32 -7.22
N THR A 171 -5.91 -12.25 -6.07
CA THR A 171 -5.39 -11.56 -4.88
C THR A 171 -4.13 -12.26 -4.34
N MET A 172 -4.12 -13.60 -4.30
CA MET A 172 -2.94 -14.36 -3.91
C MET A 172 -1.78 -14.16 -4.90
N LEU A 173 -2.05 -14.17 -6.20
CA LEU A 173 -1.05 -13.90 -7.23
C LEU A 173 -0.43 -12.51 -7.06
N ALA A 174 -1.26 -11.48 -6.88
CA ALA A 174 -0.80 -10.11 -6.64
C ALA A 174 0.09 -10.03 -5.39
N GLY A 175 -0.34 -10.65 -4.29
CA GLY A 175 0.45 -10.73 -3.06
C GLY A 175 1.78 -11.47 -3.25
N LEU A 176 1.81 -12.59 -3.98
CA LEU A 176 3.03 -13.35 -4.27
C LEU A 176 4.01 -12.58 -5.15
N LEU A 177 3.51 -11.88 -6.17
CA LEU A 177 4.35 -11.03 -7.02
C LEU A 177 4.97 -9.88 -6.23
N LEU A 178 4.18 -9.26 -5.35
CA LEU A 178 4.68 -8.23 -4.45
C LEU A 178 5.69 -8.80 -3.44
N ALA A 179 5.39 -9.95 -2.83
CA ALA A 179 6.29 -10.64 -1.91
C ALA A 179 7.63 -10.94 -2.59
N ARG A 180 7.61 -11.48 -3.80
CA ARG A 180 8.83 -11.78 -4.56
C ARG A 180 9.63 -10.52 -4.87
N GLN A 181 8.97 -9.45 -5.30
CA GLN A 181 9.64 -8.18 -5.60
C GLN A 181 10.27 -7.56 -4.35
N LYS A 182 9.65 -7.77 -3.20
CA LYS A 182 10.07 -7.23 -1.91
C LYS A 182 11.13 -8.11 -1.26
N PHE A 183 10.80 -9.34 -0.91
CA PHE A 183 11.61 -10.28 -0.14
C PHE A 183 12.57 -11.11 -0.99
N GLY A 184 12.39 -11.17 -2.31
CA GLY A 184 13.15 -12.06 -3.19
C GLY A 184 12.42 -13.39 -3.47
N PRO A 185 13.09 -14.35 -4.14
CA PRO A 185 12.47 -15.62 -4.55
C PRO A 185 12.19 -16.55 -3.36
N ASP A 186 12.84 -16.35 -2.23
CA ASP A 186 12.76 -17.22 -1.06
C ASP A 186 11.79 -16.65 -0.02
N ILE A 187 10.64 -17.30 0.12
CA ILE A 187 9.56 -16.84 1.00
C ILE A 187 9.08 -17.94 1.95
N ASP A 188 8.44 -17.53 3.03
CA ASP A 188 7.69 -18.40 3.93
C ASP A 188 6.19 -18.03 3.90
N VAL A 189 5.33 -19.03 4.11
CA VAL A 189 3.87 -18.90 4.00
C VAL A 189 3.22 -19.50 5.23
N GLN A 190 2.58 -18.64 6.02
CA GLN A 190 1.90 -19.02 7.27
C GLN A 190 0.40 -18.77 7.15
N GLY A 191 -0.39 -19.54 7.88
CA GLY A 191 -1.85 -19.43 7.87
C GLY A 191 -2.56 -20.77 7.74
N SER A 192 -3.78 -20.75 7.22
CA SER A 192 -4.60 -21.95 7.06
C SER A 192 -3.97 -22.94 6.09
N GLU A 193 -4.26 -24.23 6.27
CA GLU A 193 -3.79 -25.28 5.35
C GLU A 193 -4.31 -25.04 3.93
N ASN A 194 -5.57 -24.63 3.78
CA ASN A 194 -6.15 -24.25 2.49
C ASN A 194 -5.37 -23.10 1.82
N PHE A 195 -5.01 -22.07 2.58
CA PHE A 195 -4.24 -20.95 2.05
C PHE A 195 -2.85 -21.37 1.59
N ARG A 196 -2.14 -22.18 2.39
CA ARG A 196 -0.83 -22.72 2.03
C ARG A 196 -0.91 -23.60 0.77
N ALA A 197 -1.87 -24.51 0.70
CA ALA A 197 -2.07 -25.38 -0.47
C ALA A 197 -2.39 -24.57 -1.74
N ARG A 198 -3.32 -23.61 -1.66
CA ARG A 198 -3.67 -22.73 -2.78
C ARG A 198 -2.51 -21.84 -3.22
N THR A 199 -1.68 -21.38 -2.28
CA THR A 199 -0.47 -20.61 -2.58
C THR A 199 0.50 -21.42 -3.45
N VAL A 200 0.74 -22.69 -3.11
CA VAL A 200 1.56 -23.59 -3.93
C VAL A 200 0.98 -23.76 -5.33
N MET A 201 -0.34 -23.94 -5.44
CA MET A 201 -1.02 -24.07 -6.74
C MET A 201 -0.82 -22.82 -7.61
N VAL A 202 -1.05 -21.62 -7.06
CA VAL A 202 -0.88 -20.35 -7.79
C VAL A 202 0.57 -20.15 -8.24
N VAL A 203 1.56 -20.48 -7.40
CA VAL A 203 2.98 -20.40 -7.76
C VAL A 203 3.30 -21.28 -8.97
N VAL A 204 2.79 -22.51 -8.99
CA VAL A 204 3.02 -23.47 -10.09
C VAL A 204 2.27 -23.06 -11.35
N GLU A 205 0.99 -22.74 -11.23
CA GLU A 205 0.12 -22.34 -12.34
C GLU A 205 0.68 -21.13 -13.10
N HIS A 206 1.12 -20.11 -12.36
CA HIS A 206 1.69 -18.88 -12.94
C HIS A 206 3.21 -18.95 -13.14
N ARG A 207 3.84 -20.12 -12.90
CA ARG A 207 5.28 -20.37 -13.06
C ARG A 207 6.14 -19.30 -12.37
N LEU A 208 5.79 -18.96 -11.14
CA LEU A 208 6.52 -17.97 -10.37
C LEU A 208 7.85 -18.57 -9.89
N ASP A 209 8.93 -17.84 -10.11
CA ASP A 209 10.25 -18.16 -9.56
C ASP A 209 10.27 -17.87 -8.04
N ILE A 210 9.74 -18.81 -7.29
CA ILE A 210 9.55 -18.78 -5.84
C ILE A 210 9.93 -20.15 -5.27
N ARG A 211 10.66 -20.14 -4.15
CA ARG A 211 10.97 -21.31 -3.31
C ARG A 211 10.39 -21.10 -1.91
N PHE A 212 9.80 -22.15 -1.37
CA PHE A 212 9.23 -22.11 -0.02
C PHE A 212 10.26 -22.54 1.02
N GLY A 213 10.30 -21.83 2.15
CA GLY A 213 11.13 -22.22 3.31
C GLY A 213 10.63 -23.47 4.02
N ASP A 214 9.31 -23.68 4.02
CA ASP A 214 8.70 -24.91 4.53
C ASP A 214 8.98 -26.07 3.56
N ALA A 215 9.68 -27.09 4.05
CA ALA A 215 10.06 -28.27 3.28
C ALA A 215 8.85 -29.06 2.74
N VAL A 216 7.71 -29.06 3.45
CA VAL A 216 6.49 -29.75 3.02
C VAL A 216 5.87 -29.01 1.83
N LEU A 217 5.79 -27.67 1.90
CA LEU A 217 5.28 -26.86 0.79
C LEU A 217 6.19 -26.93 -0.43
N GLU A 218 7.50 -26.91 -0.23
CA GLU A 218 8.47 -27.02 -1.34
C GLU A 218 8.39 -28.39 -2.02
N ALA A 219 8.25 -29.48 -1.25
CA ALA A 219 8.02 -30.81 -1.81
C ALA A 219 6.71 -30.89 -2.62
N GLN A 220 5.64 -30.24 -2.14
CA GLN A 220 4.37 -30.15 -2.87
C GLN A 220 4.52 -29.36 -4.17
N ARG A 221 5.25 -28.24 -4.16
CA ARG A 221 5.55 -27.43 -5.35
C ARG A 221 6.27 -28.25 -6.41
N LEU A 222 7.34 -28.95 -6.03
CA LEU A 222 8.13 -29.80 -6.93
C LEU A 222 7.31 -30.95 -7.52
N LYS A 223 6.45 -31.59 -6.70
CA LYS A 223 5.54 -32.65 -7.16
C LYS A 223 4.58 -32.13 -8.25
N LEU A 224 3.97 -30.97 -8.05
CA LEU A 224 3.04 -30.37 -9.01
C LEU A 224 3.75 -29.96 -10.31
N LEU A 225 4.96 -29.40 -10.23
CA LEU A 225 5.77 -29.08 -11.41
C LEU A 225 6.09 -30.32 -12.25
N ASN A 226 6.48 -31.43 -11.61
CA ASN A 226 6.75 -32.68 -12.31
C ASN A 226 5.50 -33.25 -13.00
N LEU A 227 4.35 -33.21 -12.32
CA LEU A 227 3.07 -33.63 -12.92
C LEU A 227 2.70 -32.77 -14.13
N GLN A 228 2.87 -31.45 -14.04
CA GLN A 228 2.59 -30.53 -15.14
C GLN A 228 3.54 -30.78 -16.33
N ALA A 229 4.82 -31.00 -16.07
CA ALA A 229 5.80 -31.34 -17.12
C ALA A 229 5.44 -32.64 -17.84
N GLN A 230 5.06 -33.69 -17.09
CA GLN A 230 4.59 -34.96 -17.66
C GLN A 230 3.32 -34.78 -18.51
N GLN A 231 2.34 -34.01 -18.04
CA GLN A 231 1.12 -33.72 -18.80
C GLN A 231 1.43 -32.95 -20.10
N GLU A 232 2.30 -31.94 -20.04
CA GLU A 232 2.71 -31.19 -21.22
C GLU A 232 3.43 -32.08 -22.25
N GLU A 233 4.27 -33.00 -21.80
CA GLU A 233 4.95 -33.97 -22.66
C GLU A 233 3.97 -34.92 -23.35
N LEU A 234 3.01 -35.46 -22.60
CA LEU A 234 1.93 -36.31 -23.14
C LEU A 234 1.09 -35.55 -24.17
N LEU A 235 0.72 -34.29 -23.89
CA LEU A 235 -0.03 -33.44 -24.83
C LEU A 235 0.79 -33.13 -26.08
N ARG A 236 2.10 -32.89 -25.95
CA ARG A 236 3.01 -32.69 -27.09
C ARG A 236 3.14 -33.94 -27.94
N ALA A 237 3.27 -35.12 -27.31
CA ALA A 237 3.32 -36.40 -28.00
C ALA A 237 2.00 -36.68 -28.76
N ALA A 238 0.85 -36.45 -28.12
CA ALA A 238 -0.46 -36.61 -28.75
C ALA A 238 -0.67 -35.66 -29.94
N ARG A 239 -0.22 -34.39 -29.83
CA ARG A 239 -0.23 -33.44 -30.94
C ARG A 239 0.63 -33.91 -32.11
N LYS A 240 1.87 -34.35 -31.85
CA LYS A 240 2.77 -34.90 -32.88
C LYS A 240 2.17 -36.10 -33.59
N ALA A 241 1.56 -37.03 -32.85
CA ALA A 241 0.89 -38.20 -33.41
C ALA A 241 -0.28 -37.82 -34.33
N ARG A 242 -1.15 -36.88 -33.90
CA ARG A 242 -2.25 -36.36 -34.73
C ARG A 242 -1.76 -35.70 -36.02
N THR A 243 -0.71 -34.87 -35.95
CA THR A 243 -0.14 -34.22 -37.14
C THR A 243 0.47 -35.24 -38.11
N ALA A 244 1.14 -36.27 -37.61
CA ALA A 244 1.70 -37.36 -38.43
C ALA A 244 0.59 -38.19 -39.11
N GLN A 245 -0.51 -38.45 -38.42
CA GLN A 245 -1.65 -39.19 -38.97
C GLN A 245 -2.39 -38.39 -40.05
N SER A 246 -2.61 -37.08 -39.84
CA SER A 246 -3.21 -36.20 -40.85
C SER A 246 -2.34 -36.02 -42.11
N ARG A 247 -1.00 -36.00 -41.95
CA ARG A 247 -0.06 -36.02 -43.09
C ARG A 247 -0.09 -37.33 -43.87
N ARG A 248 -0.36 -38.47 -43.22
CA ARG A 248 -0.50 -39.77 -43.88
C ARG A 248 -1.80 -39.85 -44.70
N THR A 249 -2.92 -39.36 -44.16
CA THR A 249 -4.22 -39.35 -44.87
C THR A 249 -4.25 -38.37 -46.04
N ALA A 250 -3.52 -37.24 -45.96
CA ALA A 250 -3.42 -36.27 -47.06
C ALA A 250 -2.48 -36.73 -48.21
N ARG A 251 -1.62 -37.72 -47.96
CA ARG A 251 -0.71 -38.30 -48.97
C ARG A 251 -1.33 -39.42 -49.79
N ASP A 252 -2.58 -39.80 -49.48
CA ASP A 252 -3.33 -40.82 -50.19
C ASP A 252 -4.48 -40.14 -50.97
N PRO A 253 -4.22 -39.58 -52.17
CA PRO A 253 -5.30 -39.10 -53.02
C PRO A 253 -6.07 -40.32 -53.53
N GLN A 254 -7.37 -40.30 -53.29
CA GLN A 254 -8.34 -41.31 -53.70
C GLN A 254 -8.01 -41.89 -55.09
N ARG A 255 -7.82 -43.20 -55.14
CA ARG A 255 -7.81 -44.00 -56.36
C ARG A 255 -9.14 -43.73 -57.09
N PRO A 256 -9.13 -43.29 -58.36
CA PRO A 256 -10.36 -42.99 -59.08
C PRO A 256 -11.22 -44.27 -59.20
N PRO A 257 -12.56 -44.15 -59.15
CA PRO A 257 -13.44 -45.32 -59.18
C PRO A 257 -13.27 -46.09 -60.50
N PRO A 258 -13.36 -47.44 -60.47
CA PRO A 258 -13.26 -48.24 -61.68
C PRO A 258 -14.45 -47.96 -62.60
N LYS A 259 -14.17 -47.85 -63.91
CA LYS A 259 -15.18 -47.65 -64.96
C LYS A 259 -16.20 -48.80 -64.93
N PRO A 260 -17.51 -48.53 -65.10
CA PRO A 260 -18.49 -49.59 -65.28
C PRO A 260 -18.26 -50.32 -66.61
N GLY A 261 -18.11 -51.65 -66.54
CA GLY A 261 -18.13 -52.54 -67.70
C GLY A 261 -19.57 -52.75 -68.21
N PRO A 262 -19.73 -53.18 -69.47
CA PRO A 262 -21.00 -53.09 -70.19
C PRO A 262 -22.05 -54.08 -69.67
N GLU A 263 -23.29 -53.60 -69.64
CA GLU A 263 -24.51 -54.35 -69.33
C GLU A 263 -24.63 -55.61 -70.22
N GLN A 264 -24.80 -56.77 -69.58
CA GLN A 264 -25.42 -57.92 -70.22
C GLN A 264 -26.86 -57.99 -69.72
N SER A 265 -27.80 -57.66 -70.61
CA SER A 265 -29.23 -57.88 -70.44
C SER A 265 -29.52 -59.38 -70.24
N PRO A 266 -30.51 -59.73 -69.41
CA PRO A 266 -31.00 -61.10 -69.29
C PRO A 266 -32.05 -61.34 -70.37
N ASP A 267 -31.83 -62.31 -71.24
CA ASP A 267 -32.88 -62.81 -72.12
C ASP A 267 -32.73 -64.32 -72.31
N GLY A 268 -33.86 -65.02 -72.19
CA GLY A 268 -34.03 -66.39 -72.69
C GLY A 268 -33.93 -67.55 -71.67
N PRO A 269 -35.06 -68.21 -71.35
CA PRO A 269 -35.09 -69.48 -70.61
C PRO A 269 -34.88 -70.68 -71.55
N ASP A 270 -34.47 -71.84 -71.04
CA ASP A 270 -35.21 -73.10 -71.21
C ASP A 270 -34.44 -74.35 -70.74
N ARG A 271 -35.23 -75.21 -70.07
CA ARG A 271 -35.13 -76.67 -69.85
C ARG A 271 -34.24 -77.21 -68.73
#